data_AF-A0A7C1IGJ5-F1
#
_entry.id   AF-A0A7C1IGJ5-F1
#
_cell.length_a   1.000
_cell.length_b   1.000
_cell.length_c   1.000
_cell.angle_alpha   90.00
_cell.angle_beta   90.00
_cell.angle_gamma   90.00
#
_symmetry.space_group_name_H-M   'P 1'
#
loop_
_entity.id
_entity.type
_entity.pdbx_description
1 polymer ?
#
loop_
_entity_poly.entity_id
_entity_poly.type
_entity_poly.pdbx_seq_one_letter_code
_entity_poly.pdbx_strand_id
1 'polypeptide(L)'
;MTFAFGATNFCHTPPRGGRRGEVDLSRIEIPERYAEMFGADPDRTYSMEEIIALVQPMVPEGVIVDESMVAGFLGLGAAVNPLEEDLAFYNMLSEDYKKYLEEKNAKEERFDPERARDGSFELWCYYHLGVPVFSMDLWSVPKPAGEEKEGSGLSPEQLEKMTSEEFLALGEEKIAAFMEEAGVPEQFSAKEVMASVKGGQTDPAQLANMVKQMPKKGKGGEDTNQDNKANPKEKAMLDYSDQALGGKGFVQWEKFEHPRLGEVEIGGFVPYMATTPPCSITDSILGIHLPWIFKLAERLPSLGINETRVTPKGAGVYQLEVWVENTSLLPFPTAMGRRNQQPAPAVVLLEGGGYTLLSGYPRTPVDEMKGKSRKKLTWLVRADKSTDIRVRLNSKSAGSDQTTVNIGG
;
A
#
# COMPACT_ATOMS: atom_id res chain seq x y z
N MET A 1 -2.97 -13.79 4.93
CA MET A 1 -3.54 -12.43 4.83
C MET A 1 -3.87 -11.97 6.24
N THR A 2 -3.68 -10.69 6.50
CA THR A 2 -4.06 -10.05 7.77
C THR A 2 -5.12 -8.99 7.51
N PHE A 3 -6.11 -8.93 8.39
CA PHE A 3 -7.05 -7.82 8.46
C PHE A 3 -6.94 -7.13 9.81
N ALA A 4 -6.91 -5.80 9.81
CA ALA A 4 -6.97 -4.98 11.02
C ALA A 4 -8.19 -4.05 10.97
N PHE A 5 -8.88 -3.91 12.10
CA PHE A 5 -9.98 -2.97 12.26
C PHE A 5 -9.54 -1.88 13.23
N GLY A 6 -9.62 -0.62 12.81
CA GLY A 6 -9.10 0.50 13.58
C GLY A 6 -9.13 1.79 12.79
N ALA A 7 -8.30 2.77 13.15
CA ALA A 7 -8.31 4.09 12.53
C ALA A 7 -7.64 4.15 11.13
N THR A 8 -6.94 3.10 10.72
CA THR A 8 -6.29 3.01 9.40
C THR A 8 -7.20 2.32 8.39
N ASN A 9 -7.04 2.61 7.09
CA ASN A 9 -7.90 2.03 6.06
C ASN A 9 -7.16 1.71 4.75
N PHE A 10 -6.39 0.61 4.74
CA PHE A 10 -5.68 0.15 3.54
C PHE A 10 -6.59 -0.37 2.42
N CYS A 11 -7.87 -0.66 2.73
CA CYS A 11 -8.87 -0.92 1.69
C CYS A 11 -9.24 0.34 0.91
N HIS A 12 -9.28 1.52 1.54
CA HIS A 12 -9.66 2.78 0.89
C HIS A 12 -8.45 3.61 0.44
N THR A 13 -7.34 3.53 1.17
CA THR A 13 -6.13 4.31 0.95
C THR A 13 -4.92 3.39 1.09
N PRO A 14 -4.25 3.06 -0.03
CA PRO A 14 -3.10 2.17 -0.03
C PRO A 14 -2.02 2.58 0.99
N PRO A 15 -1.25 1.61 1.50
CA PRO A 15 -0.21 1.89 2.48
C PRO A 15 0.78 2.91 1.93
N ARG A 16 0.99 4.00 2.67
CA ARG A 16 1.83 5.12 2.25
C ARG A 16 3.31 4.84 2.55
N GLY A 17 4.18 5.18 1.60
CA GLY A 17 5.63 5.27 1.79
C GLY A 17 6.07 6.54 2.53
N GLY A 18 7.31 6.95 2.35
CA GLY A 18 7.90 8.15 2.96
C GLY A 18 8.34 7.98 4.41
N ARG A 19 8.57 6.74 4.88
CA ARG A 19 9.26 6.48 6.15
C ARG A 19 10.77 6.44 5.93
N ARG A 20 11.52 6.89 6.93
CA ARG A 20 12.98 6.87 6.95
C ARG A 20 13.42 5.81 7.95
N GLY A 21 14.30 4.91 7.54
CA GLY A 21 14.91 3.91 8.41
C GLY A 21 16.25 4.42 8.94
N GLU A 22 16.63 3.96 10.12
CA GLU A 22 18.01 4.04 10.60
C GLU A 22 18.77 2.86 9.98
N VAL A 23 19.59 3.13 8.96
CA VAL A 23 20.43 2.11 8.31
C VAL A 23 21.88 2.45 8.61
N ASP A 24 22.68 1.44 8.96
CA ASP A 24 24.13 1.60 8.99
C ASP A 24 24.65 1.65 7.54
N LEU A 25 24.87 2.87 7.07
CA LEU A 25 25.29 3.19 5.70
C LEU A 25 26.80 3.04 5.48
N SER A 26 27.54 2.56 6.48
CA SER A 26 29.00 2.46 6.42
C SER A 26 29.52 1.15 5.81
N ARG A 27 28.71 0.08 5.82
CA ARG A 27 29.10 -1.26 5.36
C ARG A 27 27.96 -1.95 4.61
N ILE A 28 28.03 -1.86 3.29
CA ILE A 28 26.98 -2.31 2.38
C ILE A 28 27.55 -3.38 1.45
N GLU A 29 26.90 -4.53 1.38
CA GLU A 29 27.15 -5.54 0.33
C GLU A 29 26.28 -5.25 -0.89
N ILE A 30 26.89 -5.21 -2.07
CA ILE A 30 26.18 -5.01 -3.33
C ILE A 30 25.79 -6.39 -3.88
N PRO A 31 24.49 -6.70 -4.06
CA PRO A 31 24.07 -7.97 -4.66
C PRO A 31 24.74 -8.21 -6.01
N GLU A 32 25.14 -9.45 -6.29
CA GLU A 32 25.95 -9.85 -7.46
C GLU A 32 25.40 -9.30 -8.79
N ARG A 33 24.07 -9.33 -8.98
CA ARG A 33 23.39 -8.76 -10.15
C ARG A 33 23.68 -7.27 -10.40
N TYR A 34 23.92 -6.52 -9.34
CA TYR A 34 24.23 -5.09 -9.38
C TYR A 34 25.73 -4.85 -9.36
N ALA A 35 26.51 -5.73 -8.73
CA ALA A 35 27.96 -5.66 -8.74
C ALA A 35 28.50 -5.71 -10.18
N GLU A 36 27.98 -6.64 -11.01
CA GLU A 36 28.31 -6.69 -12.44
C GLU A 36 27.90 -5.42 -13.19
N MET A 37 26.75 -4.84 -12.86
CA MET A 37 26.25 -3.62 -13.50
C MET A 37 27.12 -2.41 -13.17
N PHE A 38 27.59 -2.30 -11.92
CA PHE A 38 28.39 -1.18 -11.41
C PHE A 38 29.90 -1.36 -11.59
N GLY A 39 30.35 -2.53 -12.03
CA GLY A 39 31.78 -2.87 -12.02
C GLY A 39 32.35 -2.95 -10.60
N ALA A 40 31.49 -3.28 -9.63
CA ALA A 40 31.86 -3.46 -8.22
C ALA A 40 32.23 -4.93 -7.93
N ASP A 41 33.04 -5.13 -6.90
CA ASP A 41 33.44 -6.45 -6.41
C ASP A 41 32.33 -6.99 -5.47
N PRO A 42 31.67 -8.11 -5.81
CA PRO A 42 30.57 -8.66 -5.01
C PRO A 42 31.01 -9.19 -3.64
N ASP A 43 32.30 -9.48 -3.44
CA ASP A 43 32.84 -10.00 -2.18
C ASP A 43 33.33 -8.88 -1.24
N ARG A 44 33.18 -7.61 -1.65
CA ARG A 44 33.60 -6.42 -0.89
C ARG A 44 32.41 -5.64 -0.34
N THR A 45 32.57 -5.11 0.87
CA THR A 45 31.63 -4.12 1.45
C THR A 45 32.03 -2.68 1.07
N TYR A 46 31.03 -1.86 0.78
CA TYR A 46 31.16 -0.45 0.36
C TYR A 46 30.48 0.50 1.36
N SER A 47 30.91 1.76 1.43
CA SER A 47 30.13 2.83 2.08
C SER A 47 29.06 3.39 1.13
N MET A 48 28.04 4.05 1.67
CA MET A 48 27.00 4.69 0.84
C MET A 48 27.58 5.73 -0.14
N GLU A 49 28.61 6.47 0.27
CA GLU A 49 29.31 7.43 -0.59
C GLU A 49 30.01 6.72 -1.77
N GLU A 50 30.66 5.58 -1.52
CA GLU A 50 31.31 4.79 -2.57
C GLU A 50 30.28 4.28 -3.60
N ILE A 51 29.10 3.88 -3.13
CA ILE A 51 28.04 3.39 -4.01
C ILE A 51 27.41 4.54 -4.81
N ILE A 52 27.15 5.69 -4.18
CA ILE A 52 26.68 6.88 -4.91
C ILE A 52 27.69 7.23 -6.02
N ALA A 53 28.99 7.17 -5.74
CA ALA A 53 30.03 7.42 -6.73
C ALA A 53 30.03 6.39 -7.88
N LEU A 54 29.69 5.13 -7.62
CA LEU A 54 29.57 4.08 -8.64
C LEU A 54 28.30 4.24 -9.50
N VAL A 55 27.21 4.75 -8.91
CA VAL A 55 25.90 4.89 -9.57
C VAL A 55 25.78 6.21 -10.34
N GLN A 56 26.34 7.31 -9.83
CA GLN A 56 26.23 8.66 -10.41
C GLN A 56 26.57 8.74 -11.91
N PRO A 57 27.59 8.02 -12.45
CA PRO A 57 27.92 8.04 -13.88
C PRO A 57 26.90 7.32 -14.77
N MET A 58 26.01 6.51 -14.20
CA MET A 58 25.04 5.68 -14.92
C MET A 58 23.66 6.32 -15.03
N VAL A 59 23.43 7.42 -14.32
CA VAL A 59 22.13 8.09 -14.26
C VAL A 59 22.15 9.31 -15.19
N PRO A 60 21.06 9.60 -15.95
CA PRO A 60 20.99 10.75 -16.85
C PRO A 60 21.28 12.09 -16.18
N GLU A 61 21.85 13.04 -16.94
CA GLU A 61 22.10 14.41 -16.46
C GLU A 61 20.80 15.07 -15.97
N GLY A 62 20.83 15.58 -14.72
CA GLY A 62 19.69 16.23 -14.07
C GLY A 62 19.02 15.43 -12.95
N VAL A 63 19.38 14.16 -12.76
CA VAL A 63 18.92 13.33 -11.63
C VAL A 63 19.94 13.37 -10.50
N ILE A 64 19.49 13.78 -9.31
CA ILE A 64 20.31 13.74 -8.09
C ILE A 64 20.26 12.32 -7.53
N VAL A 65 21.42 11.68 -7.42
CA VAL A 65 21.54 10.38 -6.75
C VAL A 65 21.78 10.64 -5.26
N ASP A 66 20.75 10.45 -4.45
CA ASP A 66 20.84 10.57 -2.99
C ASP A 66 20.85 9.19 -2.30
N GLU A 67 21.13 9.19 -0.99
CA GLU A 67 21.20 7.97 -0.18
C GLU A 67 19.89 7.17 -0.21
N SER A 68 18.75 7.85 -0.31
CA SER A 68 17.42 7.21 -0.33
C SER A 68 17.19 6.47 -1.64
N MET A 69 17.62 7.06 -2.76
CA MET A 69 17.56 6.44 -4.08
C MET A 69 18.46 5.20 -4.14
N VAL A 70 19.69 5.27 -3.63
CA VAL A 70 20.64 4.15 -3.63
C VAL A 70 20.20 3.04 -2.67
N ALA A 71 19.76 3.37 -1.46
CA ALA A 71 19.24 2.39 -0.50
C ALA A 71 17.98 1.68 -1.05
N GLY A 72 17.08 2.42 -1.70
CA GLY A 72 15.93 1.84 -2.39
C GLY A 72 16.34 0.90 -3.53
N PHE A 73 17.28 1.32 -4.37
CA PHE A 73 17.76 0.55 -5.52
C PHE A 73 18.47 -0.75 -5.12
N LEU A 74 19.36 -0.68 -4.12
CA LEU A 74 20.09 -1.84 -3.61
C LEU A 74 19.29 -2.65 -2.58
N GLY A 75 18.11 -2.18 -2.18
CA GLY A 75 17.26 -2.84 -1.19
C GLY A 75 17.85 -2.81 0.23
N LEU A 76 18.73 -1.86 0.51
CA LEU A 76 19.49 -1.76 1.76
C LEU A 76 18.65 -1.22 2.90
N GLY A 77 18.96 -1.70 4.11
CA GLY A 77 18.23 -1.34 5.31
C GLY A 77 16.92 -2.10 5.48
N ALA A 78 16.26 -1.87 6.61
CA ALA A 78 14.92 -2.39 6.84
C ALA A 78 13.98 -1.90 5.73
N ALA A 79 13.10 -2.75 5.23
CA ALA A 79 12.02 -2.29 4.38
C ALA A 79 11.13 -1.36 5.22
N VAL A 80 11.29 -0.05 5.04
CA VAL A 80 10.50 0.96 5.75
C VAL A 80 9.35 1.50 4.89
N ASN A 81 9.39 1.24 3.58
CA ASN A 81 8.37 1.64 2.62
C ASN A 81 7.76 0.43 1.90
N PRO A 82 6.45 0.45 1.57
CA PRO A 82 5.82 -0.58 0.76
C PRO A 82 6.49 -0.71 -0.61
N LEU A 83 6.63 -1.94 -1.10
CA LEU A 83 7.25 -2.22 -2.39
C LEU A 83 6.29 -1.88 -3.54
N GLU A 84 6.82 -1.35 -4.64
CA GLU A 84 6.02 -0.93 -5.80
C GLU A 84 5.17 -2.06 -6.40
N GLU A 85 5.75 -3.26 -6.47
CA GLU A 85 5.07 -4.47 -6.93
C GLU A 85 3.82 -4.79 -6.10
N ASP A 86 3.88 -4.56 -4.78
CA ASP A 86 2.74 -4.78 -3.90
C ASP A 86 1.74 -3.61 -3.98
N LEU A 87 2.25 -2.38 -4.07
CA LEU A 87 1.43 -1.19 -4.26
C LEU A 87 0.55 -1.28 -5.51
N ALA A 88 1.00 -1.95 -6.56
CA ALA A 88 0.20 -2.19 -7.77
C ALA A 88 -1.14 -2.86 -7.44
N PHE A 89 -1.14 -3.94 -6.65
CA PHE A 89 -2.39 -4.60 -6.28
C PHE A 89 -3.17 -3.83 -5.21
N TYR A 90 -2.50 -3.13 -4.29
CA TYR A 90 -3.19 -2.29 -3.30
C TYR A 90 -3.96 -1.15 -3.96
N ASN A 91 -3.35 -0.46 -4.93
CA ASN A 91 -4.01 0.61 -5.67
C ASN A 91 -5.24 0.10 -6.43
N MET A 92 -5.11 -1.01 -7.15
CA MET A 92 -6.23 -1.63 -7.87
C MET A 92 -7.37 -2.04 -6.92
N LEU A 93 -7.06 -2.73 -5.81
CA LEU A 93 -8.08 -3.15 -4.85
C LEU A 93 -8.71 -1.97 -4.11
N SER A 94 -7.96 -0.89 -3.91
CA SER A 94 -8.48 0.36 -3.36
C SER A 94 -9.50 1.02 -4.29
N GLU A 95 -9.22 1.06 -5.59
CA GLU A 95 -10.19 1.57 -6.56
C GLU A 95 -11.44 0.68 -6.64
N ASP A 96 -11.27 -0.64 -6.61
CA ASP A 96 -12.41 -1.57 -6.54
C ASP A 96 -13.23 -1.38 -5.27
N TYR A 97 -12.61 -1.08 -4.13
CA TYR A 97 -13.31 -0.82 -2.87
C TYR A 97 -14.09 0.49 -2.92
N LYS A 98 -13.52 1.56 -3.47
CA LYS A 98 -14.22 2.84 -3.65
C LYS A 98 -15.47 2.67 -4.51
N LYS A 99 -15.36 1.96 -5.63
CA LYS A 99 -16.51 1.61 -6.49
C LYS A 99 -17.55 0.77 -5.72
N TYR A 100 -17.10 -0.19 -4.94
CA TYR A 100 -17.99 -0.99 -4.09
C TYR A 100 -18.77 -0.13 -3.08
N LEU A 101 -18.14 0.87 -2.46
CA LEU A 101 -18.82 1.81 -1.57
C LEU A 101 -19.82 2.70 -2.32
N GLU A 102 -19.48 3.15 -3.53
CA GLU A 102 -20.40 3.91 -4.40
C GLU A 102 -21.65 3.10 -4.75
N GLU A 103 -21.49 1.83 -5.17
CA GLU A 103 -22.60 0.92 -5.44
C GLU A 103 -23.50 0.67 -4.22
N LYS A 104 -22.94 0.78 -3.02
CA LYS A 104 -23.65 0.63 -1.75
C LYS A 104 -24.24 1.93 -1.21
N ASN A 105 -24.12 3.05 -1.94
CA ASN A 105 -24.49 4.39 -1.48
C ASN A 105 -23.84 4.75 -0.13
N ALA A 106 -22.63 4.23 0.13
CA ALA A 106 -21.89 4.36 1.39
C ALA A 106 -20.74 5.37 1.29
N LYS A 107 -20.85 6.34 0.36
CA LYS A 107 -19.87 7.41 0.18
C LYS A 107 -20.16 8.52 1.21
N GLU A 108 -20.05 8.18 2.48
CA GLU A 108 -20.16 9.16 3.55
C GLU A 108 -18.93 10.08 3.53
N GLU A 109 -19.16 11.38 3.66
CA GLU A 109 -18.07 12.35 3.75
C GLU A 109 -17.41 12.23 5.14
N ARG A 110 -16.34 11.43 5.19
CA ARG A 110 -15.59 11.16 6.41
C ARG A 110 -14.27 11.91 6.42
N PHE A 111 -13.66 12.00 7.59
CA PHE A 111 -12.26 12.41 7.70
C PHE A 111 -11.36 11.39 7.01
N ASP A 112 -10.21 11.85 6.52
CA ASP A 112 -9.21 10.94 5.97
C ASP A 112 -8.78 9.94 7.07
N PRO A 113 -8.60 8.65 6.72
CA PRO A 113 -8.17 7.64 7.66
C PRO A 113 -6.77 7.96 8.19
N GLU A 114 -6.48 7.54 9.42
CA GLU A 114 -5.17 7.76 10.03
C GLU A 114 -4.08 7.01 9.25
N ARG A 115 -2.90 7.63 9.16
CA ARG A 115 -1.72 6.94 8.66
C ARG A 115 -1.31 5.86 9.66
N ALA A 116 -0.99 4.67 9.16
CA ALA A 116 -0.41 3.62 9.99
C ALA A 116 0.86 4.12 10.69
N ARG A 117 0.85 4.05 12.03
CA ARG A 117 1.95 4.47 12.89
C ARG A 117 3.11 3.49 12.79
N ASP A 118 4.31 3.95 13.10
CA ASP A 118 5.46 3.05 13.16
C ASP A 118 5.27 2.03 14.28
N GLY A 119 5.64 0.77 13.99
CA GLY A 119 5.36 -0.35 14.88
C GLY A 119 3.89 -0.81 14.93
N SER A 120 3.01 -0.26 14.07
CA SER A 120 1.61 -0.74 14.03
C SER A 120 1.55 -2.21 13.59
N PHE A 121 0.50 -2.90 14.04
CA PHE A 121 0.30 -4.31 13.72
C PHE A 121 0.22 -4.57 12.21
N GLU A 122 -0.40 -3.66 11.45
CA GLU A 122 -0.54 -3.78 10.00
C GLU A 122 0.82 -3.72 9.30
N LEU A 123 1.66 -2.74 9.67
CA LEU A 123 3.00 -2.62 9.11
C LEU A 123 3.88 -3.78 9.54
N TRP A 124 3.78 -4.21 10.80
CA TRP A 124 4.51 -5.38 11.27
C TRP A 124 4.14 -6.62 10.46
N CYS A 125 2.85 -6.90 10.26
CA CYS A 125 2.42 -8.03 9.42
C CYS A 125 2.91 -7.91 7.98
N TYR A 126 2.86 -6.72 7.38
CA TYR A 126 3.35 -6.52 6.02
C TYR A 126 4.86 -6.81 5.95
N TYR A 127 5.66 -6.11 6.75
CA TYR A 127 7.12 -6.18 6.69
C TYR A 127 7.73 -7.46 7.25
N HIS A 128 7.09 -8.15 8.19
CA HIS A 128 7.66 -9.36 8.81
C HIS A 128 7.03 -10.64 8.28
N LEU A 129 5.72 -10.66 8.04
CA LEU A 129 5.06 -11.88 7.55
C LEU A 129 4.99 -11.94 6.02
N GLY A 130 5.15 -10.81 5.32
CA GLY A 130 5.15 -10.79 3.85
C GLY A 130 3.82 -11.25 3.24
N VAL A 131 2.73 -11.08 3.98
CA VAL A 131 1.37 -11.44 3.55
C VAL A 131 0.61 -10.20 3.10
N PRO A 132 -0.45 -10.33 2.28
CA PRO A 132 -1.36 -9.22 2.02
C PRO A 132 -1.97 -8.72 3.34
N VAL A 133 -1.93 -7.41 3.58
CA VAL A 133 -2.45 -6.76 4.79
C VAL A 133 -3.45 -5.68 4.43
N PHE A 134 -4.66 -5.81 4.93
CA PHE A 134 -5.71 -4.82 4.74
C PHE A 134 -6.16 -4.27 6.08
N SER A 135 -6.61 -3.03 6.09
CA SER A 135 -7.24 -2.42 7.26
C SER A 135 -8.48 -1.65 6.86
N MET A 136 -9.42 -1.55 7.79
CA MET A 136 -10.68 -0.87 7.59
C MET A 136 -11.00 0.02 8.78
N ASP A 137 -11.18 1.30 8.47
CA ASP A 137 -11.82 2.26 9.35
C ASP A 137 -13.33 2.20 9.10
N LEU A 138 -14.00 1.38 9.91
CA LEU A 138 -15.43 1.10 9.77
C LEU A 138 -16.29 2.30 10.16
N TRP A 139 -15.82 3.15 11.08
CA TRP A 139 -16.60 4.29 11.54
C TRP A 139 -15.72 5.38 12.15
N SER A 140 -16.05 6.62 11.81
CA SER A 140 -15.49 7.82 12.40
C SER A 140 -16.63 8.78 12.67
N VAL A 141 -16.41 9.73 13.59
CA VAL A 141 -17.36 10.82 13.79
C VAL A 141 -17.65 11.52 12.46
N PRO A 142 -18.93 11.71 12.09
CA PRO A 142 -19.30 12.41 10.87
C PRO A 142 -18.70 13.81 10.84
N LYS A 143 -18.30 14.27 9.66
CA LYS A 143 -18.02 15.69 9.51
C LYS A 143 -19.31 16.47 9.82
N PRO A 144 -19.25 17.54 10.62
CA PRO A 144 -20.42 18.37 10.84
C PRO A 144 -20.90 18.89 9.49
N ALA A 145 -22.21 18.99 9.31
CA ALA A 145 -22.79 19.70 8.18
C ALA A 145 -22.46 21.19 8.32
N GLY A 146 -21.24 21.57 7.95
CA GLY A 146 -20.77 22.94 7.81
C GLY A 146 -20.72 23.24 6.34
N GLU A 147 -21.28 24.39 5.96
CA GLU A 147 -21.28 25.05 4.64
C GLU A 147 -20.34 24.38 3.65
N GLU A 148 -20.86 23.97 2.50
CA GLU A 148 -20.03 23.73 1.32
C GLU A 148 -19.03 24.89 1.24
N LYS A 149 -17.79 24.68 1.71
CA LYS A 149 -16.69 25.44 1.16
C LYS A 149 -16.75 24.99 -0.27
N GLU A 150 -17.33 25.82 -1.14
CA GLU A 150 -17.21 25.66 -2.58
C GLU A 150 -15.72 25.43 -2.79
N GLY A 151 -15.36 24.17 -3.04
CA GLY A 151 -14.01 23.84 -3.47
C GLY A 151 -13.73 24.77 -4.64
N SER A 152 -12.48 25.19 -4.79
CA SER A 152 -12.15 26.23 -5.78
C SER A 152 -12.68 25.87 -7.18
N GLY A 153 -12.83 24.57 -7.47
CA GLY A 153 -13.28 24.04 -8.76
C GLY A 153 -12.23 24.27 -9.83
N LEU A 154 -11.02 24.66 -9.42
CA LEU A 154 -9.92 25.11 -10.25
C LEU A 154 -8.77 24.11 -10.12
N SER A 155 -8.37 23.52 -11.25
CA SER A 155 -7.11 22.80 -11.37
C SER A 155 -5.99 23.73 -11.87
N PRO A 156 -4.72 23.39 -11.64
CA PRO A 156 -3.61 24.09 -12.26
C PRO A 156 -3.71 24.14 -13.80
N GLU A 157 -4.30 23.12 -14.45
CA GLU A 157 -4.51 23.15 -15.91
C GLU A 157 -5.65 24.08 -16.34
N GLN A 158 -6.63 24.35 -15.47
CA GLN A 158 -7.67 25.35 -15.73
C GLN A 158 -7.11 26.76 -15.56
N LEU A 159 -6.34 27.01 -14.50
CA LEU A 159 -5.68 28.31 -14.26
C LEU A 159 -4.75 28.71 -15.41
N GLU A 160 -4.03 27.75 -16.00
CA GLU A 160 -3.11 27.96 -17.13
C GLU A 160 -3.83 28.41 -18.42
N LYS A 161 -5.12 28.10 -18.56
CA LYS A 161 -5.94 28.45 -19.73
C LYS A 161 -6.75 29.72 -19.54
N MET A 162 -6.79 30.28 -18.32
CA MET A 162 -7.58 31.47 -18.00
C MET A 162 -6.79 32.74 -18.31
N THR A 163 -7.51 33.75 -18.77
CA THR A 163 -6.98 35.11 -18.91
C THR A 163 -6.88 35.80 -17.55
N SER A 164 -6.04 36.84 -17.46
CA SER A 164 -5.90 37.62 -16.23
C SER A 164 -7.22 38.28 -15.77
N GLU A 165 -8.12 38.62 -16.70
CA GLU A 165 -9.44 39.16 -16.37
C GLU A 165 -10.38 38.10 -15.79
N GLU A 166 -10.40 36.90 -16.38
CA GLU A 166 -11.17 35.76 -15.87
C GLU A 166 -10.65 35.30 -14.51
N PHE A 167 -9.34 35.34 -14.30
CA PHE A 167 -8.71 35.03 -13.01
C PHE A 167 -9.12 36.03 -11.93
N LEU A 168 -9.05 37.34 -12.22
CA LEU A 168 -9.45 38.37 -11.26
C LEU A 168 -10.96 38.35 -10.97
N ALA A 169 -11.77 37.86 -11.90
CA ALA A 169 -13.22 37.70 -11.74
C ALA A 169 -13.62 36.54 -10.81
N LEU A 170 -12.71 35.59 -10.51
CA LEU A 170 -12.96 34.49 -9.57
C LEU A 170 -13.19 34.97 -8.12
N GLY A 171 -12.65 36.15 -7.79
CA GLY A 171 -12.73 36.72 -6.45
C GLY A 171 -11.70 36.13 -5.47
N GLU A 172 -11.44 36.89 -4.40
CA GLU A 172 -10.41 36.57 -3.40
C GLU A 172 -10.68 35.23 -2.69
N GLU A 173 -11.95 34.90 -2.43
CA GLU A 173 -12.35 33.68 -1.74
C GLU A 173 -12.02 32.40 -2.53
N LYS A 174 -12.31 32.37 -3.84
CA LYS A 174 -12.01 31.20 -4.69
C LYS A 174 -10.52 31.02 -4.96
N ILE A 175 -9.79 32.13 -5.06
CA ILE A 175 -8.32 32.11 -5.22
C ILE A 175 -7.67 31.64 -3.92
N ALA A 176 -8.15 32.09 -2.75
CA ALA A 176 -7.67 31.62 -1.46
C ALA A 176 -7.93 30.12 -1.27
N ALA A 177 -9.12 29.64 -1.63
CA ALA A 177 -9.46 28.22 -1.60
C ALA A 177 -8.54 27.39 -2.53
N PHE A 178 -8.28 27.87 -3.74
CA PHE A 178 -7.34 27.21 -4.68
C PHE A 178 -5.92 27.14 -4.12
N MET A 179 -5.43 28.24 -3.54
CA MET A 179 -4.07 28.31 -2.98
C MET A 179 -3.90 27.37 -1.77
N GLU A 180 -4.93 27.27 -0.92
CA GLU A 180 -4.97 26.34 0.21
C GLU A 180 -5.00 24.87 -0.28
N GLU A 181 -5.85 24.57 -1.27
CA GLU A 181 -5.95 23.23 -1.90
C GLU A 181 -4.64 22.81 -2.60
N ALA A 182 -3.96 23.77 -3.23
CA ALA A 182 -2.70 23.60 -3.93
C ALA A 182 -1.48 23.52 -2.99
N GLY A 183 -1.65 23.81 -1.70
CA GLY A 183 -0.60 23.74 -0.69
C GLY A 183 0.40 24.91 -0.76
N VAL A 184 -0.05 26.07 -1.24
CA VAL A 184 0.76 27.29 -1.28
C VAL A 184 1.01 27.80 0.16
N PRO A 185 2.25 28.19 0.53
CA PRO A 185 2.55 28.70 1.86
C PRO A 185 1.69 29.91 2.25
N GLU A 186 1.27 30.00 3.52
CA GLU A 186 0.46 31.12 4.06
C GLU A 186 1.13 32.51 3.94
N GLN A 187 2.42 32.56 3.59
CA GLN A 187 3.15 33.78 3.27
C GLN A 187 2.66 34.45 1.97
N PHE A 188 1.94 33.73 1.12
CA PHE A 188 1.33 34.26 -0.10
C PHE A 188 -0.18 34.41 0.13
N SER A 189 -0.66 35.65 0.16
CA SER A 189 -2.11 35.91 0.27
C SER A 189 -2.78 35.97 -1.11
N ALA A 190 -4.04 35.52 -1.20
CA ALA A 190 -4.83 35.64 -2.42
C ALA A 190 -4.91 37.11 -2.92
N LYS A 191 -4.96 38.05 -1.98
CA LYS A 191 -4.97 39.49 -2.25
C LYS A 191 -3.69 40.00 -2.92
N GLU A 192 -2.52 39.53 -2.48
CA GLU A 192 -1.23 39.88 -3.10
C GLU A 192 -1.10 39.26 -4.49
N VAL A 193 -1.54 38.01 -4.65
CA VAL A 193 -1.55 37.32 -5.95
C VAL A 193 -2.45 38.05 -6.95
N MET A 194 -3.66 38.45 -6.54
CA MET A 194 -4.54 39.27 -7.37
C MET A 194 -3.93 40.64 -7.70
N ALA A 195 -3.22 41.27 -6.76
CA ALA A 195 -2.55 42.54 -6.99
C ALA A 195 -1.38 42.40 -8.00
N SER A 196 -0.59 41.33 -7.92
CA SER A 196 0.49 41.03 -8.86
C SER A 196 -0.02 40.73 -10.27
N VAL A 197 -1.15 40.01 -10.40
CA VAL A 197 -1.81 39.76 -11.70
C VAL A 197 -2.40 41.05 -12.28
N LYS A 198 -3.06 41.87 -11.45
CA LYS A 198 -3.61 43.17 -11.88
C LYS A 198 -2.51 44.17 -12.24
N GLY A 199 -1.36 44.10 -11.58
CA GLY A 199 -0.18 44.91 -11.84
C GLY A 199 0.68 44.43 -13.01
N GLY A 200 0.32 43.32 -13.66
CA GLY A 200 1.05 42.74 -14.79
C GLY A 200 2.43 42.16 -14.42
N GLN A 201 2.69 41.91 -13.13
CA GLN A 201 3.94 41.34 -12.64
C GLN A 201 3.99 39.82 -12.82
N THR A 202 2.83 39.17 -12.85
CA THR A 202 2.65 37.72 -13.03
C THR A 202 1.36 37.44 -13.80
N ASP A 203 1.25 36.29 -14.45
CA ASP A 203 0.02 35.85 -15.11
C ASP A 203 -0.49 34.50 -14.56
N PRO A 204 -1.77 34.12 -14.81
CA PRO A 204 -2.33 32.85 -14.32
C PRO A 204 -1.58 31.59 -14.77
N ALA A 205 -0.93 31.60 -15.94
CA ALA A 205 -0.14 30.47 -16.44
C ALA A 205 1.19 30.32 -15.69
N GLN A 206 1.84 31.42 -15.34
CA GLN A 206 3.03 31.44 -14.48
C GLN A 206 2.69 30.96 -13.07
N LEU A 207 1.55 31.37 -12.52
CA LEU A 207 1.07 30.88 -11.22
C LEU A 207 0.77 29.37 -11.24
N ALA A 208 0.11 28.88 -12.30
CA ALA A 208 -0.14 27.45 -12.50
C ALA A 208 1.16 26.63 -12.53
N ASN A 209 2.17 27.11 -13.27
CA ASN A 209 3.46 26.45 -13.37
C ASN A 209 4.25 26.50 -12.06
N MET A 210 4.16 27.61 -11.33
CA MET A 210 4.75 27.74 -10.00
C MET A 210 4.14 26.72 -9.02
N VAL A 211 2.81 26.58 -9.02
CA VAL A 211 2.09 25.59 -8.21
C VAL A 211 2.45 24.15 -8.61
N LYS A 212 2.62 23.86 -9.91
CA LYS A 212 3.05 22.53 -10.39
C LYS A 212 4.49 22.18 -9.98
N GLN A 213 5.36 23.17 -9.88
CA GLN A 213 6.77 23.00 -9.51
C GLN A 213 7.02 23.07 -7.99
N MET A 214 6.07 23.59 -7.22
CA MET A 214 6.16 23.55 -5.76
C MET A 214 6.09 22.11 -5.25
N PRO A 215 6.95 21.73 -4.29
CA PRO A 215 6.81 20.45 -3.62
C PRO A 215 5.47 20.45 -2.90
N LYS A 216 4.54 19.59 -3.34
CA LYS A 216 3.24 19.40 -2.65
C LYS A 216 3.54 19.16 -1.18
N LYS A 217 3.07 20.04 -0.29
CA LYS A 217 3.04 19.76 1.15
C LYS A 217 2.25 18.45 1.26
N GLY A 218 2.93 17.35 1.56
CA GLY A 218 2.25 16.08 1.74
C GLY A 218 1.16 16.30 2.78
N LYS A 219 -0.10 15.97 2.47
CA LYS A 219 -1.23 15.95 3.41
C LYS A 219 -1.01 14.88 4.51
N GLY A 220 0.10 14.98 5.23
CA GLY A 220 0.60 13.91 6.09
C GLY A 220 1.91 14.23 6.82
N GLY A 221 2.30 15.50 6.93
CA GLY A 221 3.18 15.93 8.02
C GLY A 221 2.32 16.16 9.26
N GLU A 222 2.63 15.49 10.37
CA GLU A 222 2.17 15.92 11.69
C GLU A 222 2.60 17.39 11.88
N ASP A 223 1.64 18.31 11.76
CA ASP A 223 1.81 19.69 12.18
C ASP A 223 1.92 19.67 13.72
N THR A 224 3.15 19.54 14.21
CA THR A 224 3.51 19.66 15.63
C THR A 224 3.62 21.11 16.09
N ASN A 225 3.08 22.06 15.33
CA ASN A 225 3.04 23.48 15.69
C ASN A 225 1.80 24.16 15.07
N GLN A 226 0.63 23.90 15.65
CA GLN A 226 -0.60 24.65 15.39
C GLN A 226 -1.37 24.86 16.70
N ASP A 227 -0.73 25.50 17.68
CA ASP A 227 -1.31 25.73 19.02
C ASP A 227 -2.44 26.79 19.07
N ASN A 228 -3.07 27.18 17.95
CA ASN A 228 -4.12 28.21 18.00
C ASN A 228 -5.23 28.17 16.92
N LYS A 229 -5.39 27.08 16.17
CA LYS A 229 -6.62 26.84 15.39
C LYS A 229 -7.29 25.57 15.92
N ALA A 230 -8.56 25.66 16.32
CA ALA A 230 -9.34 24.51 16.77
C ALA A 230 -9.30 23.42 15.69
N ASN A 231 -8.84 22.22 16.06
CA ASN A 231 -8.75 21.08 15.15
C ASN A 231 -10.16 20.76 14.59
N PRO A 232 -10.38 20.76 13.27
CA PRO A 232 -11.69 20.48 12.68
C PRO A 232 -12.30 19.15 13.15
N LYS A 233 -11.46 18.15 13.44
CA LYS A 233 -11.89 16.85 13.99
C LYS A 233 -12.41 16.98 15.42
N GLU A 234 -11.78 17.81 16.25
CA GLU A 234 -12.24 18.07 17.62
C GLU A 234 -13.55 18.86 17.65
N LYS A 235 -13.71 19.83 16.74
CA LYS A 235 -14.99 20.52 16.57
C LYS A 235 -16.09 19.54 16.18
N ALA A 236 -15.84 18.66 15.21
CA ALA A 236 -16.78 17.60 14.82
C ALA A 236 -17.17 16.68 15.99
N MET A 237 -16.21 16.33 16.84
CA MET A 237 -16.45 15.51 18.03
C MET A 237 -17.30 16.23 19.08
N LEU A 238 -17.11 17.54 19.26
CA LEU A 238 -17.97 18.34 20.14
C LEU A 238 -19.40 18.45 19.59
N ASP A 239 -19.55 18.78 18.30
CA ASP A 239 -20.86 18.85 17.64
C ASP A 239 -21.59 17.49 17.74
N TYR A 240 -20.87 16.39 17.53
CA TYR A 240 -21.40 15.05 17.65
C TYR A 240 -21.76 14.68 19.10
N SER A 241 -20.95 15.08 20.08
CA SER A 241 -21.26 14.95 21.51
C SER A 241 -22.61 15.59 21.83
N ASP A 242 -22.81 16.82 21.39
CA ASP A 242 -24.01 17.60 21.71
C ASP A 242 -25.25 17.04 21.02
N GLN A 243 -25.14 16.71 19.73
CA GLN A 243 -26.28 16.28 18.91
C GLN A 243 -26.65 14.81 19.10
N ALA A 244 -25.66 13.91 19.08
CA ALA A 244 -25.89 12.46 19.04
C ALA A 244 -25.78 11.81 20.42
N LEU A 245 -24.97 12.36 21.32
CA LEU A 245 -24.72 11.80 22.66
C LEU A 245 -25.38 12.61 23.79
N GLY A 246 -26.11 13.69 23.45
CA GLY A 246 -26.78 14.55 24.42
C GLY A 246 -25.81 15.23 25.39
N GLY A 247 -24.66 15.68 24.89
CA GLY A 247 -23.60 16.36 25.65
C GLY A 247 -22.73 15.43 26.50
N LYS A 248 -22.98 14.11 26.50
CA LYS A 248 -22.23 13.14 27.31
C LYS A 248 -20.91 12.70 26.70
N GLY A 249 -20.56 13.24 25.55
CA GLY A 249 -19.36 12.91 24.84
C GLY A 249 -18.11 13.67 25.30
N PHE A 250 -18.28 14.79 25.98
CA PHE A 250 -17.19 15.60 26.49
C PHE A 250 -17.41 15.89 27.98
N VAL A 251 -16.43 15.53 28.80
CA VAL A 251 -16.42 15.85 30.23
C VAL A 251 -15.69 17.17 30.40
N GLN A 252 -16.37 18.16 30.97
CA GLN A 252 -15.74 19.45 31.28
C GLN A 252 -14.60 19.25 32.25
N TRP A 253 -13.48 19.93 31.98
CA TRP A 253 -12.30 19.84 32.83
C TRP A 253 -12.60 20.33 34.25
N GLU A 254 -12.30 19.51 35.23
CA GLU A 254 -12.45 19.83 36.64
C GLU A 254 -11.21 19.43 37.45
N LYS A 255 -11.00 20.12 38.57
CA LYS A 255 -9.90 19.83 39.49
C LYS A 255 -10.14 18.51 40.21
N PHE A 256 -9.09 17.71 40.35
CA PHE A 256 -9.10 16.41 41.02
C PHE A 256 -7.82 16.17 41.80
N GLU A 257 -7.94 15.63 43.00
CA GLU A 257 -6.80 15.26 43.85
C GLU A 257 -6.42 13.79 43.63
N HIS A 258 -5.40 13.54 42.81
CA HIS A 258 -4.96 12.19 42.49
C HIS A 258 -4.03 11.63 43.59
N PRO A 259 -4.27 10.41 44.11
CA PRO A 259 -3.54 9.86 45.27
C PRO A 259 -2.01 9.83 45.18
N ARG A 260 -1.45 9.84 43.96
CA ARG A 260 0.00 9.85 43.71
C ARG A 260 0.52 11.14 43.06
N LEU A 261 -0.34 11.87 42.36
CA LEU A 261 0.08 13.00 41.52
C LEU A 261 -0.25 14.35 42.16
N GLY A 262 -1.10 14.38 43.20
CA GLY A 262 -1.62 15.62 43.79
C GLY A 262 -2.70 16.24 42.92
N GLU A 263 -2.80 17.58 42.95
CA GLU A 263 -3.77 18.35 42.17
C GLU A 263 -3.53 18.19 40.67
N VAL A 264 -4.52 17.63 39.97
CA VAL A 264 -4.55 17.46 38.51
C VAL A 264 -5.92 17.90 37.98
N GLU A 265 -6.04 18.04 36.67
CA GLU A 265 -7.34 18.24 36.02
C GLU A 265 -7.77 16.94 35.33
N ILE A 266 -9.06 16.62 35.40
CA ILE A 266 -9.67 15.49 34.71
C ILE A 266 -10.80 15.98 33.82
N GLY A 267 -10.89 15.46 32.60
CA GLY A 267 -11.85 15.92 31.60
C GLY A 267 -11.45 15.48 30.20
N GLY A 268 -12.12 16.05 29.19
CA GLY A 268 -11.89 15.79 27.77
C GLY A 268 -12.93 14.86 27.15
N PHE A 269 -12.63 14.38 25.94
CA PHE A 269 -13.50 13.45 25.23
C PHE A 269 -13.58 12.10 25.94
N VAL A 270 -14.81 11.56 26.05
CA VAL A 270 -14.99 10.23 26.62
C VAL A 270 -14.32 9.15 25.77
N PRO A 271 -13.79 8.07 26.39
CA PRO A 271 -13.13 7.00 25.67
C PRO A 271 -13.99 6.45 24.52
N TYR A 272 -13.32 6.18 23.41
CA TYR A 272 -13.90 5.56 22.21
C TYR A 272 -14.95 6.36 21.44
N MET A 273 -15.31 7.59 21.86
CA MET A 273 -16.23 8.42 21.10
C MET A 273 -15.82 8.54 19.63
N ALA A 274 -14.52 8.71 19.36
CA ALA A 274 -14.03 8.94 18.01
C ALA A 274 -14.07 7.69 17.10
N THR A 275 -14.21 6.50 17.70
CA THR A 275 -13.96 5.21 17.03
C THR A 275 -15.08 4.20 17.19
N THR A 276 -16.03 4.42 18.09
CA THR A 276 -17.11 3.48 18.37
C THR A 276 -18.45 4.09 17.94
N PRO A 277 -19.10 3.51 16.91
CA PRO A 277 -20.41 3.97 16.49
C PRO A 277 -21.48 3.69 17.57
N PRO A 278 -22.60 4.44 17.56
CA PRO A 278 -23.79 4.05 18.28
C PRO A 278 -24.24 2.63 17.89
N CYS A 279 -24.72 1.85 18.87
CA CYS A 279 -25.18 0.48 18.62
C CYS A 279 -26.30 0.41 17.57
N SER A 280 -27.11 1.46 17.43
CA SER A 280 -28.22 1.51 16.47
C SER A 280 -27.79 1.48 15.01
N ILE A 281 -26.55 1.85 14.68
CA ILE A 281 -26.05 1.89 13.30
C ILE A 281 -25.05 0.78 12.97
N THR A 282 -24.67 -0.04 13.96
CA THR A 282 -23.63 -1.07 13.81
C THR A 282 -23.97 -2.07 12.69
N ASP A 283 -25.21 -2.58 12.64
CA ASP A 283 -25.60 -3.56 11.63
C ASP A 283 -25.56 -3.00 10.21
N SER A 284 -25.88 -1.70 10.04
CA SER A 284 -25.79 -1.02 8.75
C SER A 284 -24.33 -0.93 8.27
N ILE A 285 -23.44 -0.50 9.17
CA ILE A 285 -22.00 -0.40 8.91
C ILE A 285 -21.43 -1.78 8.54
N LEU A 286 -21.73 -2.81 9.34
CA LEU A 286 -21.25 -4.17 9.09
C LEU A 286 -21.81 -4.76 7.79
N GLY A 287 -23.08 -4.51 7.50
CA GLY A 287 -23.74 -4.95 6.26
C GLY A 287 -23.10 -4.39 5.00
N ILE A 288 -22.49 -3.20 5.08
CA ILE A 288 -21.71 -2.59 4.00
C ILE A 288 -20.31 -3.18 3.92
N HIS A 289 -19.57 -3.24 5.03
CA HIS A 289 -18.13 -3.50 4.98
C HIS A 289 -17.74 -4.98 5.00
N LEU A 290 -18.46 -5.86 5.71
CA LEU A 290 -18.08 -7.27 5.82
C LEU A 290 -18.09 -8.03 4.48
N PRO A 291 -19.05 -7.82 3.55
CA PRO A 291 -19.01 -8.49 2.25
C PRO A 291 -17.74 -8.20 1.44
N TRP A 292 -17.13 -7.03 1.63
CA TRP A 292 -15.87 -6.69 0.97
C TRP A 292 -14.71 -7.57 1.43
N ILE A 293 -14.68 -7.96 2.71
CA ILE A 293 -13.65 -8.85 3.26
C ILE A 293 -13.69 -10.21 2.56
N PHE A 294 -14.89 -10.75 2.31
CA PHE A 294 -15.05 -12.00 1.58
C PHE A 294 -14.63 -11.86 0.11
N LYS A 295 -14.98 -10.74 -0.55
CA LYS A 295 -14.48 -10.44 -1.91
C LYS A 295 -12.94 -10.39 -1.96
N LEU A 296 -12.29 -9.84 -0.94
CA LEU A 296 -10.82 -9.82 -0.85
C LEU A 296 -10.23 -11.21 -0.59
N ALA A 297 -10.88 -12.03 0.24
CA ALA A 297 -10.47 -13.41 0.48
C ALA A 297 -10.46 -14.25 -0.82
N GLU A 298 -11.42 -14.02 -1.71
CA GLU A 298 -11.45 -14.66 -3.05
C GLU A 298 -10.28 -14.22 -3.95
N ARG A 299 -9.66 -13.06 -3.69
CA ARG A 299 -8.49 -12.58 -4.45
C ARG A 299 -7.17 -13.20 -4.01
N LEU A 300 -7.16 -13.95 -2.89
CA LEU A 300 -5.97 -14.64 -2.42
C LEU A 300 -5.45 -15.66 -3.43
N PRO A 301 -4.12 -15.91 -3.46
CA PRO A 301 -3.54 -16.85 -4.40
C PRO A 301 -4.18 -18.24 -4.27
N SER A 302 -4.49 -18.83 -5.41
CA SER A 302 -5.06 -20.17 -5.51
C SER A 302 -4.27 -20.94 -6.56
N LEU A 303 -3.42 -21.85 -6.11
CA LEU A 303 -2.56 -22.64 -6.97
C LEU A 303 -3.24 -23.96 -7.35
N GLY A 304 -3.18 -24.30 -8.63
CA GLY A 304 -3.72 -25.55 -9.17
C GLY A 304 -2.83 -26.14 -10.26
N ILE A 305 -3.06 -27.40 -10.60
CA ILE A 305 -2.44 -28.07 -11.74
C ILE A 305 -3.36 -27.87 -12.95
N ASN A 306 -2.93 -27.04 -13.89
CA ASN A 306 -3.72 -26.69 -15.07
C ASN A 306 -3.69 -27.77 -16.16
N GLU A 307 -2.48 -28.23 -16.49
CA GLU A 307 -2.24 -29.19 -17.57
C GLU A 307 -1.07 -30.09 -17.18
N THR A 308 -1.15 -31.35 -17.60
CA THR A 308 -0.02 -32.28 -17.59
C THR A 308 0.17 -32.88 -18.98
N ARG A 309 1.41 -32.94 -19.45
CA ARG A 309 1.76 -33.49 -20.75
C ARG A 309 2.92 -34.47 -20.63
N VAL A 310 2.76 -35.61 -21.29
CA VAL A 310 3.82 -36.62 -21.41
C VAL A 310 4.24 -36.70 -22.87
N THR A 311 5.53 -36.52 -23.12
CA THR A 311 6.10 -36.68 -24.47
C THR A 311 7.14 -37.79 -24.46
N PRO A 312 6.95 -38.90 -25.21
CA PRO A 312 7.97 -39.93 -25.31
C PRO A 312 9.22 -39.39 -26.01
N LYS A 313 10.40 -39.74 -25.49
CA LYS A 313 11.72 -39.39 -26.05
C LYS A 313 12.47 -40.60 -26.60
N GLY A 314 11.85 -41.79 -26.54
CA GLY A 314 12.44 -43.05 -26.98
C GLY A 314 13.17 -43.78 -25.85
N ALA A 315 13.47 -45.07 -26.07
CA ALA A 315 14.18 -45.94 -25.12
C ALA A 315 13.61 -45.95 -23.68
N GLY A 316 12.27 -45.92 -23.55
CA GLY A 316 11.60 -45.88 -22.25
C GLY A 316 11.73 -44.55 -21.50
N VAL A 317 12.22 -43.50 -22.14
CA VAL A 317 12.34 -42.14 -21.58
C VAL A 317 11.14 -41.29 -21.98
N TYR A 318 10.58 -40.57 -21.01
CA TYR A 318 9.44 -39.68 -21.16
C TYR A 318 9.77 -38.32 -20.56
N GLN A 319 9.37 -37.26 -21.26
CA GLN A 319 9.37 -35.90 -20.73
C GLN A 319 8.00 -35.62 -20.13
N LEU A 320 7.96 -35.43 -18.81
CA LEU A 320 6.77 -35.01 -18.07
C LEU A 320 6.81 -33.48 -17.94
N GLU A 321 5.80 -32.80 -18.45
CA GLU A 321 5.59 -31.36 -18.26
C GLU A 321 4.32 -31.15 -17.42
N VAL A 322 4.42 -30.32 -16.38
CA VAL A 322 3.29 -29.95 -15.51
C VAL A 322 3.20 -28.43 -15.49
N TRP A 323 2.03 -27.89 -15.77
CA TRP A 323 1.75 -26.46 -15.66
C TRP A 323 1.03 -26.19 -14.34
N VAL A 324 1.72 -25.51 -13.44
CA VAL A 324 1.13 -24.97 -12.22
C VAL A 324 0.60 -23.58 -12.54
N GLU A 325 -0.62 -23.27 -12.14
CA GLU A 325 -1.22 -21.96 -12.35
C GLU A 325 -1.66 -21.31 -11.03
N ASN A 326 -1.62 -19.99 -10.98
CA ASN A 326 -2.33 -19.20 -9.98
C ASN A 326 -3.61 -18.65 -10.64
N THR A 327 -4.75 -19.21 -10.26
CA THR A 327 -6.06 -18.83 -10.83
C THR A 327 -6.59 -17.52 -10.26
N SER A 328 -5.97 -16.96 -9.22
CA SER A 328 -6.45 -15.75 -8.54
C SER A 328 -5.60 -14.51 -8.85
N LEU A 329 -6.01 -13.37 -8.30
CA LEU A 329 -5.47 -12.05 -8.61
C LEU A 329 -4.16 -11.76 -7.88
N LEU A 330 -4.08 -12.10 -6.59
CA LEU A 330 -2.90 -11.80 -5.79
C LEU A 330 -1.76 -12.78 -6.10
N PRO A 331 -0.50 -12.31 -6.06
CA PRO A 331 0.66 -13.16 -6.27
C PRO A 331 0.88 -14.12 -5.09
N PHE A 332 1.68 -15.15 -5.33
CA PHE A 332 2.20 -16.05 -4.31
C PHE A 332 3.73 -16.11 -4.42
N PRO A 333 4.48 -15.70 -3.40
CA PRO A 333 4.09 -14.80 -2.32
C PRO A 333 3.90 -13.35 -2.82
N THR A 334 3.66 -12.40 -1.92
CA THR A 334 3.80 -10.95 -2.23
C THR A 334 5.27 -10.61 -2.49
N ALA A 335 5.58 -9.42 -3.02
CA ALA A 335 6.96 -8.98 -3.18
C ALA A 335 7.68 -8.89 -1.82
N MET A 336 6.98 -8.42 -0.78
CA MET A 336 7.51 -8.44 0.58
C MET A 336 7.68 -9.87 1.10
N GLY A 337 6.76 -10.77 0.77
CA GLY A 337 6.88 -12.19 1.09
C GLY A 337 8.05 -12.89 0.41
N ARG A 338 8.36 -12.53 -0.84
CA ARG A 338 9.57 -12.97 -1.53
C ARG A 338 10.82 -12.52 -0.77
N ARG A 339 10.86 -11.25 -0.34
CA ARG A 339 11.96 -10.69 0.46
C ARG A 339 12.14 -11.42 1.80
N ASN A 340 11.03 -11.78 2.43
CA ASN A 340 11.03 -12.45 3.74
C ASN A 340 11.15 -13.98 3.66
N GLN A 341 11.13 -14.54 2.45
CA GLN A 341 11.02 -15.99 2.22
C GLN A 341 9.80 -16.60 2.94
N GLN A 342 8.69 -15.85 2.97
CA GLN A 342 7.42 -16.22 3.61
C GLN A 342 6.23 -15.87 2.70
N PRO A 343 5.17 -16.69 2.68
CA PRO A 343 5.08 -18.04 3.25
C PRO A 343 6.06 -19.01 2.57
N ALA A 344 6.22 -20.19 3.18
CA ALA A 344 7.01 -21.27 2.57
C ALA A 344 6.53 -21.59 1.14
N PRO A 345 7.45 -21.93 0.22
CA PRO A 345 7.11 -22.26 -1.16
C PRO A 345 6.04 -23.34 -1.27
N ALA A 346 5.24 -23.24 -2.33
CA ALA A 346 4.42 -24.37 -2.75
C ALA A 346 5.34 -25.47 -3.30
N VAL A 347 4.90 -26.72 -3.25
CA VAL A 347 5.74 -27.86 -3.63
C VAL A 347 4.96 -28.78 -4.55
N VAL A 348 5.56 -29.12 -5.68
CA VAL A 348 5.11 -30.21 -6.54
C VAL A 348 5.89 -31.47 -6.18
N LEU A 349 5.16 -32.52 -5.86
CA LEU A 349 5.66 -33.84 -5.49
C LEU A 349 5.32 -34.85 -6.59
N LEU A 350 6.32 -35.57 -7.08
CA LEU A 350 6.14 -36.76 -7.90
C LEU A 350 6.13 -37.98 -6.99
N GLU A 351 4.97 -38.60 -6.85
CA GLU A 351 4.74 -39.78 -6.02
C GLU A 351 4.47 -41.01 -6.90
N GLY A 352 4.76 -42.19 -6.38
CA GLY A 352 4.67 -43.46 -7.11
C GLY A 352 6.05 -44.12 -7.24
N GLY A 353 6.06 -45.36 -7.72
CA GLY A 353 7.27 -46.14 -7.97
C GLY A 353 7.25 -46.72 -9.39
N GLY A 354 8.31 -47.43 -9.79
CA GLY A 354 8.38 -48.03 -11.13
C GLY A 354 8.96 -47.14 -12.22
N TYR A 355 9.40 -45.92 -11.86
CA TYR A 355 10.15 -45.02 -12.73
C TYR A 355 11.45 -44.56 -12.08
N THR A 356 12.41 -44.15 -12.90
CA THR A 356 13.67 -43.52 -12.47
C THR A 356 13.70 -42.08 -12.97
N LEU A 357 13.99 -41.13 -12.09
CA LEU A 357 14.14 -39.74 -12.46
C LEU A 357 15.53 -39.52 -13.09
N LEU A 358 15.55 -39.08 -14.35
CA LEU A 358 16.78 -38.76 -15.08
C LEU A 358 17.15 -37.27 -14.97
N SER A 359 16.14 -36.40 -14.84
CA SER A 359 16.35 -34.95 -14.67
C SER A 359 15.19 -34.32 -13.89
N GLY A 360 15.51 -33.29 -13.12
CA GLY A 360 14.61 -32.63 -12.16
C GLY A 360 14.67 -33.28 -10.77
N TYR A 361 13.84 -32.78 -9.85
CA TYR A 361 13.74 -33.29 -8.49
C TYR A 361 12.33 -33.85 -8.23
N PRO A 362 12.18 -34.93 -7.44
CA PRO A 362 10.85 -35.45 -7.10
C PRO A 362 10.06 -34.48 -6.22
N ARG A 363 10.78 -33.59 -5.50
CA ARG A 363 10.22 -32.48 -4.73
C ARG A 363 10.70 -31.18 -5.36
N THR A 364 9.84 -30.53 -6.14
CA THR A 364 10.18 -29.29 -6.84
C THR A 364 9.43 -28.12 -6.21
N PRO A 365 10.14 -27.11 -5.67
CA PRO A 365 9.49 -25.91 -5.13
C PRO A 365 8.93 -25.02 -6.26
N VAL A 366 7.85 -24.33 -5.93
CA VAL A 366 7.26 -23.24 -6.70
C VAL A 366 7.32 -22.02 -5.79
N ASP A 367 8.44 -21.31 -5.88
CA ASP A 367 8.76 -20.19 -4.98
C ASP A 367 7.94 -18.94 -5.28
N GLU A 368 7.61 -18.71 -6.54
CA GLU A 368 6.84 -17.54 -6.95
C GLU A 368 5.91 -17.82 -8.13
N MET A 369 4.76 -17.15 -8.09
CA MET A 369 3.70 -17.13 -9.09
C MET A 369 3.04 -15.76 -9.07
N LYS A 370 3.04 -15.05 -10.20
CA LYS A 370 2.25 -13.82 -10.36
C LYS A 370 0.74 -14.16 -10.32
N GLY A 371 -0.10 -13.18 -10.04
CA GLY A 371 -1.55 -13.30 -10.23
C GLY A 371 -1.88 -13.69 -11.68
N LYS A 372 -2.89 -14.54 -11.86
CA LYS A 372 -3.38 -14.99 -13.18
C LYS A 372 -2.27 -15.47 -14.12
N SER A 373 -1.32 -16.25 -13.58
CA SER A 373 -0.14 -16.71 -14.32
C SER A 373 0.05 -18.22 -14.23
N ARG A 374 0.86 -18.77 -15.15
CA ARG A 374 1.21 -20.18 -15.22
C ARG A 374 2.72 -20.37 -15.29
N LYS A 375 3.23 -21.43 -14.66
CA LYS A 375 4.64 -21.83 -14.68
C LYS A 375 4.73 -23.28 -15.09
N LYS A 376 5.59 -23.55 -16.08
CA LYS A 376 5.86 -24.90 -16.56
C LYS A 376 7.02 -25.51 -15.77
N LEU A 377 6.82 -26.73 -15.30
CA LEU A 377 7.83 -27.57 -14.68
C LEU A 377 8.06 -28.80 -15.58
N THR A 378 9.31 -29.22 -15.72
CA THR A 378 9.69 -30.31 -16.63
C THR A 378 10.57 -31.32 -15.93
N TRP A 379 10.30 -32.60 -16.14
CA TRP A 379 11.10 -33.73 -15.68
C TRP A 379 11.38 -34.69 -16.82
N LEU A 380 12.51 -35.40 -16.72
CA LEU A 380 12.77 -36.58 -17.54
C LEU A 380 12.68 -37.81 -16.65
N VAL A 381 11.81 -38.75 -17.03
CA VAL A 381 11.58 -40.00 -16.31
C VAL A 381 11.82 -41.18 -17.23
N ARG A 382 12.43 -42.25 -16.71
CA ARG A 382 12.55 -43.53 -17.40
C ARG A 382 11.63 -44.54 -16.75
N ALA A 383 10.82 -45.23 -17.53
CA ALA A 383 10.01 -46.35 -17.07
C ALA A 383 10.05 -47.48 -18.10
N ASP A 384 10.29 -48.70 -17.62
CA ASP A 384 10.37 -49.89 -18.47
C ASP A 384 8.99 -50.51 -18.76
N LYS A 385 7.97 -50.12 -17.99
CA LYS A 385 6.58 -50.58 -18.10
C LYS A 385 5.62 -49.41 -17.85
N SER A 386 4.38 -49.56 -18.31
CA SER A 386 3.31 -48.61 -17.97
C SER A 386 3.21 -48.42 -16.46
N THR A 387 3.28 -47.16 -16.03
CA THR A 387 3.40 -46.75 -14.63
C THR A 387 2.65 -45.44 -14.43
N ASP A 388 1.92 -45.35 -13.32
CA ASP A 388 1.23 -44.12 -12.92
C ASP A 388 2.13 -43.29 -11.99
N ILE A 389 2.31 -42.02 -12.34
CA ILE A 389 2.95 -41.01 -11.49
C ILE A 389 1.86 -40.10 -10.95
N ARG A 390 1.74 -40.01 -9.62
CA ARG A 390 0.85 -39.04 -8.97
C ARG A 390 1.60 -37.74 -8.78
N VAL A 391 1.10 -36.68 -9.41
CA VAL A 391 1.62 -35.31 -9.27
C VAL A 391 0.76 -34.60 -8.23
N ARG A 392 1.36 -34.22 -7.10
CA ARG A 392 0.67 -33.50 -6.02
C ARG A 392 1.27 -32.11 -5.84
N LEU A 393 0.43 -31.09 -5.94
CA LEU A 393 0.76 -29.71 -5.59
C LEU A 393 0.27 -29.42 -4.16
N ASN A 394 1.13 -28.90 -3.31
CA ASN A 394 0.79 -28.56 -1.92
C ASN A 394 1.32 -27.18 -1.54
N SER A 395 0.47 -26.32 -1.01
CA SER A 395 0.80 -25.04 -0.38
C SER A 395 0.03 -24.87 0.93
N LYS A 396 0.70 -24.34 1.95
CA LYS A 396 0.05 -24.02 3.23
C LYS A 396 -0.95 -22.87 3.13
N SER A 397 -0.78 -21.98 2.16
CA SER A 397 -1.52 -20.71 2.09
C SER A 397 -2.14 -20.41 0.74
N ALA A 398 -1.96 -21.29 -0.25
CA ALA A 398 -2.48 -21.10 -1.60
C ALA A 398 -3.16 -22.35 -2.18
N GLY A 399 -3.61 -23.27 -1.32
CA GLY A 399 -4.34 -24.48 -1.71
C GLY A 399 -3.46 -25.67 -2.06
N SER A 400 -4.11 -26.74 -2.51
CA SER A 400 -3.48 -28.00 -2.90
C SER A 400 -4.27 -28.66 -4.01
N ASP A 401 -3.60 -29.40 -4.88
CA ASP A 401 -4.21 -30.09 -6.00
C ASP A 401 -3.45 -31.39 -6.32
N GLN A 402 -4.08 -32.32 -7.02
CA GLN A 402 -3.43 -33.56 -7.44
C GLN A 402 -3.98 -34.09 -8.76
N THR A 403 -3.11 -34.72 -9.54
CA THR A 403 -3.49 -35.46 -10.74
C THR A 403 -2.62 -36.71 -10.89
N THR A 404 -3.05 -37.65 -11.71
CA THR A 404 -2.31 -38.88 -12.02
C THR A 404 -2.00 -38.92 -13.50
N VAL A 405 -0.75 -39.19 -13.82
CA VAL A 405 -0.22 -39.21 -15.18
C VAL A 405 0.33 -40.60 -15.47
N ASN A 406 -0.17 -41.25 -16.51
CA ASN A 406 0.38 -42.52 -16.97
C ASN A 406 1.56 -42.28 -17.92
N ILE A 407 2.65 -43.00 -17.70
CA ILE A 407 3.81 -43.08 -18.60
C ILE A 407 4.04 -44.55 -18.97
N GLY A 408 4.64 -44.84 -20.13
CA GLY A 408 4.93 -46.24 -20.50
C GLY A 408 3.77 -47.00 -21.16
N GLY A 409 2.73 -46.30 -21.60
CA GLY A 409 1.61 -46.84 -22.39
C GLY A 409 1.77 -46.66 -23.89
#